data_AF-A0A5Q0UUV3-F1
#
_entry.id   AF-A0A5Q0UUV3-F1
#
_cell.length_a   1.000
_cell.length_b   1.000
_cell.length_c   1.000
_cell.angle_alpha   90.00
_cell.angle_beta   90.00
_cell.angle_gamma   90.00
#
_symmetry.space_group_name_H-M   'P 1'
#
loop_
_entity.id
_entity.type
_entity.pdbx_description
1 polymer ?
#
loop_
_entity_poly.entity_id
_entity_poly.type
_entity_poly.pdbx_seq_one_letter_code
_entity_poly.pdbx_strand_id
1 'polypeptide(L)' 'GEQAIRQGDSEIAEAWFDQAAAYWKQAIALTPGNYIEAQNWLKITGRFE' A
#
# COMPACT_ATOMS: atom_id res chain seq x y z
N GLY A 1 -0.07 -8.91 -3.92
CA GLY A 1 1.20 -8.50 -3.30
C GLY A 1 1.96 -9.71 -2.80
N GLU A 2 1.82 -10.06 -1.52
CA GLU A 2 2.67 -11.08 -0.87
C GLU A 2 2.65 -12.47 -1.52
N GLN A 3 1.49 -12.96 -1.96
CA GLN A 3 1.41 -14.26 -2.64
C GLN A 3 2.18 -14.26 -3.97
N ALA A 4 2.13 -13.16 -4.72
CA ALA A 4 2.88 -13.00 -5.95
C ALA A 4 4.40 -12.94 -5.67
N ILE A 5 4.84 -12.30 -4.59
CA ILE A 5 6.25 -12.37 -4.15
C ILE A 5 6.67 -13.82 -3.87
N ARG A 6 5.84 -14.60 -3.16
CA ARG A 6 6.14 -16.02 -2.87
C ARG A 6 6.23 -16.88 -4.14
N GLN A 7 5.56 -16.48 -5.21
CA GLN A 7 5.58 -17.15 -6.51
C GLN A 7 6.72 -16.65 -7.41
N GLY A 8 7.45 -15.60 -7.00
CA GLY A 8 8.51 -14.97 -7.78
C GLY A 8 8.02 -13.89 -8.75
N ASP A 9 6.72 -13.59 -8.76
CA ASP A 9 6.09 -12.63 -9.66
C ASP A 9 6.18 -11.20 -9.08
N SER A 10 7.38 -10.63 -9.08
CA SER A 10 7.66 -9.32 -8.49
C SER A 10 6.87 -8.18 -9.15
N GLU A 11 6.74 -8.16 -10.48
CA GLU A 11 5.97 -7.13 -11.20
C GLU A 11 4.49 -7.16 -10.81
N ILE A 12 3.91 -8.36 -10.73
CA ILE A 12 2.52 -8.54 -10.29
C ILE A 12 2.38 -8.10 -8.84
N ALA A 13 3.32 -8.48 -7.98
CA ALA A 13 3.31 -8.06 -6.58
C ALA A 13 3.31 -6.54 -6.43
N GLU A 14 4.16 -5.85 -7.19
CA GLU A 14 4.30 -4.40 -7.17
C GLU A 14 3.00 -3.71 -7.61
N ALA A 15 2.41 -4.14 -8.73
CA ALA A 15 1.13 -3.62 -9.21
C ALA A 15 0.02 -3.75 -8.15
N TRP A 16 -0.02 -4.87 -7.42
CA TRP A 16 -0.98 -5.05 -6.33
C TRP A 16 -0.71 -4.12 -5.13
N PHE A 17 0.55 -3.87 -4.79
CA PHE A 17 0.89 -2.97 -3.68
C PHE A 17 0.61 -1.51 -4.03
N ASP A 18 0.79 -1.12 -5.28
CA ASP A 18 0.42 0.21 -5.77
C ASP A 18 -1.09 0.42 -5.75
N GLN A 19 -1.86 -0.58 -6.16
CA GLN A 19 -3.32 -0.54 -6.04
C GLN A 19 -3.77 -0.44 -4.58
N ALA A 20 -3.15 -1.21 -3.67
CA ALA A 20 -3.44 -1.11 -2.25
C ALA A 20 -3.12 0.28 -1.69
N ALA A 21 -1.99 0.87 -2.11
CA ALA A 21 -1.61 2.22 -1.71
C ALA A 21 -2.63 3.27 -2.18
N ALA A 22 -3.17 3.14 -3.40
CA ALA A 22 -4.20 4.03 -3.91
C ALA A 22 -5.46 4.02 -3.02
N TYR A 23 -5.92 2.83 -2.60
CA TYR A 23 -7.07 2.73 -1.69
C TYR A 23 -6.76 3.27 -0.29
N TRP A 24 -5.57 3.03 0.24
CA TRP A 24 -5.17 3.58 1.53
C TRP A 24 -5.12 5.11 1.51
N LYS A 25 -4.57 5.71 0.46
CA LYS A 25 -4.58 7.18 0.27
C LYS A 25 -6.01 7.73 0.29
N GLN A 26 -6.96 7.07 -0.39
CA GLN A 26 -8.37 7.45 -0.37
C GLN A 26 -8.99 7.36 1.04
N ALA A 27 -8.78 6.25 1.74
CA ALA A 27 -9.31 6.04 3.09
C ALA A 27 -8.75 7.06 4.10
N ILE A 28 -7.44 7.35 4.03
CA ILE A 28 -6.78 8.35 4.87
C ILE A 28 -7.31 9.76 4.57
N ALA A 29 -7.58 10.10 3.31
CA ALA A 29 -8.15 11.40 2.96
C ALA A 29 -9.55 11.59 3.57
N LEU A 30 -10.33 10.53 3.71
CA LEU A 30 -11.65 10.56 4.35
C LEU A 30 -11.55 10.66 5.88
N THR A 31 -10.64 9.89 6.50
CA THR A 31 -10.45 9.89 7.97
C THR A 31 -8.96 9.89 8.35
N PRO A 32 -8.33 11.07 8.43
CA PRO A 32 -6.88 11.20 8.61
C PRO A 32 -6.34 10.67 9.95
N GLY A 33 -7.18 10.55 10.98
CA GLY A 33 -6.76 10.11 12.32
C GLY A 33 -6.90 8.61 12.59
N ASN A 34 -7.58 7.86 11.72
CA ASN A 34 -8.02 6.49 12.04
C ASN A 34 -7.13 5.38 11.45
N TYR A 35 -6.16 5.74 10.61
CA TYR A 35 -5.36 4.77 9.86
C TYR A 35 -3.86 5.05 9.99
N ILE A 36 -3.36 5.16 11.22
CA ILE A 36 -1.94 5.46 11.49
C ILE A 36 -1.03 4.35 10.95
N GLU A 37 -1.43 3.09 11.08
CA GLU A 37 -0.69 1.95 10.54
C GLU A 37 -0.60 2.00 9.02
N ALA A 38 -1.69 2.38 8.34
CA ALA A 38 -1.67 2.55 6.89
C ALA A 38 -0.79 3.72 6.46
N GLN A 39 -0.82 4.84 7.19
CA GLN A 39 0.09 5.97 6.95
C GLN A 39 1.55 5.58 7.11
N ASN A 40 1.88 4.82 8.15
CA ASN A 40 3.24 4.33 8.38
C ASN A 40 3.66 3.34 7.31
N TRP A 41 2.77 2.43 6.90
CA TRP A 41 3.04 1.48 5.82
C TRP A 41 3.33 2.19 4.49
N LEU A 42 2.52 3.18 4.13
CA LEU A 42 2.77 4.00 2.94
C LEU A 42 4.13 4.71 2.99
N LYS A 43 4.53 5.23 4.15
CA LYS A 43 5.84 5.88 4.33
C LYS A 43 7.00 4.90 4.20
N ILE A 44 6.95 3.77 4.92
CA ILE A 44 8.03 2.77 4.93
C ILE A 44 8.21 2.16 3.54
N THR A 45 7.12 2.00 2.80
CA THR A 45 7.17 1.41 1.48
C THR A 45 7.40 2.42 0.35
N GLY A 46 7.61 3.70 0.67
CA GLY A 46 7.88 4.75 -0.33
C GLY A 46 6.67 5.15 -1.17
N ARG A 47 5.44 4.79 -0.75
CA ARG A 47 4.20 5.01 -1.48
C ARG A 47 3.36 6.17 -0.93
N PHE A 48 3.91 7.02 -0.06
CA PHE A 48 3.17 8.10 0.60
C PHE A 48 3.01 9.34 -0.28
N GLU A 49 4.03 9.68 -1.06
CA GLU A 49 4.06 10.86 -1.96
C GLU A 49 3.34 10.60 -3.30
#